data_AF-X1HY88-F1
#
_entry.id   AF-X1HY88-F1
#
_cell.length_a   1.000
_cell.length_b   1.000
_cell.length_c   1.000
_cell.angle_alpha   90.00
_cell.angle_beta   90.00
_cell.angle_gamma   90.00
#
_symmetry.space_group_name_H-M   'P 1'
#
loop_
_entity.id
_entity.type
_entity.pdbx_description
1 polymer ?
#
loop_
_entity_poly.entity_id
_entity_poly.type
_entity_poly.pdbx_seq_one_letter_code
_entity_poly.pdbx_strand_id
1 'polypeptide(L)'
;LDLSRGVEAFLNGMPATSVYAMLEGLKDAGLKPGDLALFEGLMDARTLFLTAQSTTPYAFAEIDLKNGPVVVEIPGPVLGFLNDAFFRFVSDVGLTGPDQGKGGKYLFIGPDYDGDIPEGYFVAKSTTYRHWLLMRVFVKDGDLKASTKALREGFRCYPLAQANKPPKQKIYDLSGKKFNTIHANDEHFYEELNAVVQYEPADAFNPELVGLFASIGIKKGEPFAPDARMKKLLNDAAAIGNASARAIVFRPRNKSVYYYPDRQWYTSFAGGHD
;
A
#
# COMPACT_ATOMS: atom_id res chain seq x y z
N LEU A 1 -16.76 8.99 -25.38
CA LEU A 1 -16.04 7.73 -25.10
C LEU A 1 -14.88 7.97 -24.14
N ASP A 2 -13.88 8.79 -24.51
CA ASP A 2 -12.71 9.09 -23.67
C ASP A 2 -13.04 9.59 -22.25
N LEU A 3 -14.02 10.50 -22.11
CA LEU A 3 -14.49 10.94 -20.79
C LEU A 3 -14.95 9.77 -19.89
N SER A 4 -15.77 8.86 -20.45
CA SER A 4 -16.25 7.68 -19.72
C SER A 4 -15.10 6.78 -19.30
N ARG A 5 -14.14 6.55 -20.21
CA ARG A 5 -12.93 5.76 -19.93
C ARG A 5 -12.05 6.42 -18.88
N GLY A 6 -11.94 7.74 -18.87
CA GLY A 6 -11.26 8.49 -17.81
C GLY A 6 -11.92 8.25 -16.45
N VAL A 7 -13.26 8.32 -16.38
CA VAL A 7 -14.01 8.06 -15.14
C VAL A 7 -13.80 6.62 -14.66
N GLU A 8 -13.92 5.66 -15.56
CA GLU A 8 -13.69 4.25 -15.26
C GLU A 8 -12.25 4.00 -14.81
N ALA A 9 -11.26 4.62 -15.48
CA ALA A 9 -9.85 4.52 -15.09
C ALA A 9 -9.60 5.13 -13.71
N PHE A 10 -10.26 6.25 -13.38
CA PHE A 10 -10.22 6.83 -12.04
C PHE A 10 -10.71 5.83 -11.00
N LEU A 11 -11.94 5.34 -11.15
CA LEU A 11 -12.56 4.44 -10.17
C LEU A 11 -11.79 3.12 -9.99
N ASN A 12 -11.29 2.54 -11.09
CA ASN A 12 -10.57 1.27 -11.04
C ASN A 12 -9.08 1.42 -10.67
N GLY A 13 -8.48 2.60 -10.89
CA GLY A 13 -7.08 2.87 -10.58
C GLY A 13 -6.83 3.29 -9.12
N MET A 14 -7.88 3.65 -8.37
CA MET A 14 -7.78 4.11 -6.98
C MET A 14 -6.96 3.20 -6.05
N PRO A 15 -7.08 1.85 -6.09
CA PRO A 15 -6.25 0.98 -5.27
C PRO A 15 -4.75 1.18 -5.54
N ALA A 16 -4.37 1.29 -6.82
CA ALA A 16 -2.98 1.49 -7.24
C ALA A 16 -2.43 2.84 -6.81
N THR A 17 -3.18 3.92 -7.08
CA THR A 17 -2.73 5.27 -6.72
C THR A 17 -2.72 5.48 -5.21
N SER A 18 -3.60 4.79 -4.45
CA SER A 18 -3.57 4.82 -3.00
C SER A 18 -2.29 4.21 -2.42
N VAL A 19 -1.83 3.05 -2.92
CA VAL A 19 -0.55 2.47 -2.47
C VAL A 19 0.60 3.37 -2.90
N TYR A 20 0.58 3.86 -4.14
CA TYR A 20 1.59 4.79 -4.65
C TYR A 20 1.74 6.03 -3.77
N ALA A 21 0.64 6.74 -3.49
CA ALA A 21 0.66 7.95 -2.68
C ALA A 21 1.09 7.69 -1.23
N MET A 22 0.76 6.51 -0.68
CA MET A 22 1.28 6.08 0.62
C MET A 22 2.81 6.03 0.59
N LEU A 23 3.38 5.31 -0.38
CA LEU A 23 4.83 5.10 -0.48
C LEU A 23 5.57 6.40 -0.80
N GLU A 24 5.04 7.23 -1.71
CA GLU A 24 5.62 8.55 -1.98
C GLU A 24 5.51 9.48 -0.76
N GLY A 25 4.44 9.41 0.02
CA GLY A 25 4.33 10.15 1.29
C GLY A 25 5.41 9.76 2.31
N LEU A 26 5.73 8.47 2.45
CA LEU A 26 6.85 8.03 3.29
C LEU A 26 8.19 8.55 2.75
N LYS A 27 8.37 8.53 1.44
CA LYS A 27 9.58 9.04 0.79
C LYS A 27 9.74 10.54 0.97
N ASP A 28 8.67 11.32 0.89
CA ASP A 28 8.66 12.76 1.20
C ASP A 28 9.01 13.03 2.68
N ALA A 29 8.67 12.10 3.59
CA ALA A 29 9.12 12.10 4.98
C ALA A 29 10.58 11.65 5.16
N GLY A 30 11.30 11.33 4.08
CA GLY A 30 12.73 11.02 4.05
C GLY A 30 13.10 9.54 4.09
N LEU A 31 12.11 8.64 3.95
CA LEU A 31 12.34 7.19 3.93
C LEU A 31 12.77 6.69 2.55
N LYS A 32 13.47 5.57 2.54
CA LYS A 32 13.77 4.78 1.35
C LYS A 32 13.13 3.39 1.46
N PRO A 33 12.96 2.65 0.35
CA PRO A 33 12.57 1.25 0.42
C PRO A 33 13.40 0.47 1.44
N GLY A 34 12.71 -0.28 2.30
CA GLY A 34 13.28 -1.02 3.43
C GLY A 34 13.51 -0.23 4.72
N ASP A 35 13.41 1.11 4.73
CA ASP A 35 13.39 1.87 5.98
C ASP A 35 12.05 1.67 6.73
N LEU A 36 12.08 1.70 8.06
CA LEU A 36 10.87 1.57 8.88
C LEU A 36 10.36 2.96 9.31
N ALA A 37 9.14 3.30 8.91
CA ALA A 37 8.36 4.37 9.54
C ALA A 37 7.72 3.80 10.80
N LEU A 38 7.88 4.47 11.93
CA LEU A 38 7.28 4.07 13.20
C LEU A 38 6.55 5.27 13.81
N PHE A 39 5.32 5.06 14.24
CA PHE A 39 4.48 6.06 14.91
C PHE A 39 4.37 5.69 16.38
N GLU A 40 5.50 5.79 17.10
CA GLU A 40 5.59 5.37 18.51
C GLU A 40 4.69 6.16 19.43
N GLY A 41 4.52 7.46 19.17
CA GLY A 41 3.64 8.37 19.87
C GLY A 41 2.18 8.31 19.40
N LEU A 42 1.79 7.22 18.71
CA LEU A 42 0.50 7.03 18.06
C LEU A 42 0.29 7.95 16.84
N MET A 43 -0.71 7.60 16.05
CA MET A 43 -1.21 8.46 14.97
C MET A 43 -1.97 9.65 15.53
N ASP A 44 -1.85 10.80 14.86
CA ASP A 44 -2.65 11.98 15.09
C ASP A 44 -3.12 12.60 13.76
N ALA A 45 -3.84 13.72 13.82
CA ALA A 45 -4.42 14.36 12.64
C ALA A 45 -3.44 15.21 11.80
N ARG A 46 -2.14 15.26 12.16
CA ARG A 46 -1.15 16.09 11.45
C ARG A 46 -0.66 15.45 10.16
N THR A 47 -0.55 14.12 10.13
CA THR A 47 -0.29 13.36 8.91
C THR A 47 -1.62 13.08 8.22
N LEU A 48 -1.71 13.34 6.92
CA LEU A 48 -2.89 12.96 6.14
C LEU A 48 -2.77 11.47 5.82
N PHE A 49 -3.42 10.64 6.65
CA PHE A 49 -3.45 9.19 6.52
C PHE A 49 -4.89 8.68 6.43
N LEU A 50 -5.16 7.75 5.53
CA LEU A 50 -6.50 7.21 5.33
C LEU A 50 -6.93 6.36 6.53
N THR A 51 -7.93 6.85 7.28
CA THR A 51 -8.62 6.12 8.36
C THR A 51 -7.72 5.48 9.42
N ALA A 52 -6.57 6.11 9.72
CA ALA A 52 -5.71 5.66 10.80
C ALA A 52 -6.43 5.72 12.16
N GLN A 53 -6.21 4.72 13.00
CA GLN A 53 -6.67 4.72 14.40
C GLN A 53 -5.59 5.24 15.35
N SER A 54 -5.98 5.84 16.47
CA SER A 54 -5.08 6.52 17.41
C SER A 54 -4.83 5.75 18.70
N THR A 55 -4.96 4.42 18.72
CA THR A 55 -4.88 3.61 19.96
C THR A 55 -3.72 2.61 20.01
N THR A 56 -3.10 2.29 18.87
CA THR A 56 -1.94 1.39 18.78
C THR A 56 -0.88 2.01 17.88
N PRO A 57 0.43 1.90 18.21
CA PRO A 57 1.49 2.32 17.32
C PRO A 57 1.41 1.61 15.97
N TYR A 58 1.64 2.38 14.91
CA TYR A 58 1.80 1.86 13.55
C TYR A 58 3.27 1.77 13.18
N ALA A 59 3.60 0.79 12.36
CA ALA A 59 4.85 0.78 11.61
C ALA A 59 4.57 0.46 10.14
N PHE A 60 5.28 1.13 9.24
CA PHE A 60 5.18 0.89 7.80
C PHE A 60 6.56 0.75 7.18
N ALA A 61 6.64 -0.04 6.13
CA ALA A 61 7.80 -0.09 5.26
C ALA A 61 7.34 -0.26 3.80
N GLU A 62 8.10 0.33 2.89
CA GLU A 62 8.05 -0.04 1.48
C GLU A 62 8.92 -1.27 1.26
N ILE A 63 8.34 -2.33 0.69
CA ILE A 63 9.10 -3.48 0.20
C ILE A 63 9.15 -3.40 -1.32
N ASP A 64 10.35 -3.34 -1.88
CA ASP A 64 10.58 -3.21 -3.33
C ASP A 64 11.33 -4.44 -3.86
N LEU A 65 10.65 -5.21 -4.70
CA LEU A 65 11.12 -6.48 -5.26
C LEU A 65 11.72 -6.33 -6.66
N LYS A 66 11.82 -5.11 -7.19
CA LYS A 66 12.30 -4.84 -8.57
C LYS A 66 13.70 -5.38 -8.84
N ASN A 67 14.55 -5.40 -7.81
CA ASN A 67 15.95 -5.84 -7.91
C ASN A 67 16.19 -7.22 -7.26
N GLY A 68 15.12 -8.00 -7.08
CA GLY A 68 15.17 -9.35 -6.52
C GLY A 68 14.50 -9.47 -5.14
N PRO A 69 14.55 -10.67 -4.53
CA PRO A 69 13.86 -10.95 -3.28
C PRO A 69 14.33 -10.10 -2.12
N VAL A 70 13.41 -9.76 -1.22
CA VAL A 70 13.68 -8.98 -0.02
C VAL A 70 13.37 -9.80 1.22
N VAL A 71 14.32 -9.81 2.16
CA VAL A 71 14.18 -10.39 3.48
C VAL A 71 13.62 -9.34 4.42
N VAL A 72 12.60 -9.70 5.20
CA VAL A 72 12.08 -8.86 6.30
C VAL A 72 12.09 -9.67 7.59
N GLU A 73 12.86 -9.22 8.56
CA GLU A 73 12.90 -9.80 9.90
C GLU A 73 11.98 -8.99 10.82
N ILE A 74 10.96 -9.66 11.36
CA ILE A 74 9.93 -9.02 12.18
C ILE A 74 10.01 -9.62 13.59
N PRO A 75 10.35 -8.83 14.61
CA PRO A 75 10.25 -9.27 16.00
C PRO A 75 8.78 -9.23 16.44
N GLY A 76 8.34 -10.29 17.12
CA GLY A 76 6.96 -10.40 17.60
C GLY A 76 6.73 -9.81 19.00
N PRO A 77 5.46 -9.60 19.41
CA PRO A 77 4.26 -9.78 18.60
C PRO A 77 3.81 -8.48 17.91
N VAL A 78 3.53 -8.57 16.61
CA VAL A 78 2.85 -7.53 15.82
C VAL A 78 1.60 -8.11 15.15
N LEU A 79 0.74 -7.25 14.63
CA LEU A 79 -0.34 -7.63 13.72
C LEU A 79 -0.17 -6.83 12.43
N GLY A 80 -0.03 -7.49 11.29
CA GLY A 80 0.23 -6.78 10.04
C GLY A 80 -0.04 -7.60 8.80
N PHE A 81 0.09 -6.95 7.66
CA PHE A 81 -0.05 -7.54 6.34
C PHE A 81 0.87 -6.85 5.35
N LEU A 82 1.16 -7.56 4.25
CA LEU A 82 1.77 -7.04 3.05
C LEU A 82 0.73 -6.98 1.94
N ASN A 83 0.52 -5.80 1.38
CA ASN A 83 -0.26 -5.61 0.16
C ASN A 83 0.64 -5.20 -1.00
N ASP A 84 0.28 -5.65 -2.19
CA ASP A 84 0.97 -5.33 -3.44
C ASP A 84 0.61 -3.95 -3.99
N ALA A 85 1.17 -3.58 -5.14
CA ALA A 85 0.98 -2.27 -5.75
C ALA A 85 -0.47 -1.96 -6.18
N PHE A 86 -1.38 -2.94 -6.16
CA PHE A 86 -2.80 -2.77 -6.46
C PHE A 86 -3.70 -3.01 -5.24
N PHE A 87 -3.13 -2.94 -4.03
CA PHE A 87 -3.83 -3.19 -2.77
C PHE A 87 -4.32 -4.65 -2.62
N ARG A 88 -3.78 -5.60 -3.40
CA ARG A 88 -4.10 -7.02 -3.24
C ARG A 88 -3.28 -7.62 -2.10
N PHE A 89 -3.92 -8.50 -1.34
CA PHE A 89 -3.29 -9.20 -0.24
C PHE A 89 -2.18 -10.14 -0.74
N VAL A 90 -1.01 -10.09 -0.10
CA VAL A 90 0.12 -10.99 -0.38
C VAL A 90 0.38 -11.94 0.79
N SER A 91 0.47 -11.41 2.01
CA SER A 91 0.74 -12.21 3.21
C SER A 91 0.35 -11.47 4.48
N ASP A 92 -0.13 -12.20 5.48
CA ASP A 92 -0.13 -11.74 6.86
C ASP A 92 1.29 -11.80 7.44
N VAL A 93 1.55 -10.95 8.44
CA VAL A 93 2.75 -11.00 9.29
C VAL A 93 2.36 -10.89 10.77
N GLY A 94 3.18 -11.47 11.65
CA GLY A 94 2.90 -11.46 13.08
C GLY A 94 1.80 -12.46 13.46
N LEU A 95 0.89 -12.05 14.36
CA LEU A 95 -0.09 -12.94 15.00
C LEU A 95 -0.95 -13.76 14.02
N THR A 96 -1.38 -13.15 12.91
CA THR A 96 -2.18 -13.83 11.86
C THR A 96 -1.31 -14.46 10.78
N GLY A 97 -0.02 -14.16 10.78
CA GLY A 97 0.94 -14.65 9.81
C GLY A 97 1.52 -16.02 10.17
N PRO A 98 2.38 -16.56 9.29
CA PRO A 98 3.03 -17.85 9.50
C PRO A 98 3.98 -17.85 10.73
N ASP A 99 4.43 -16.69 11.21
CA ASP A 99 5.22 -16.60 12.44
C ASP A 99 4.39 -16.76 13.74
N GLN A 100 3.06 -16.72 13.66
CA GLN A 100 2.13 -16.87 14.80
C GLN A 100 2.43 -15.93 15.97
N GLY A 101 2.95 -14.74 15.69
CA GLY A 101 3.36 -13.73 16.67
C GLY A 101 4.68 -14.01 17.38
N LYS A 102 5.39 -15.10 17.04
CA LYS A 102 6.70 -15.43 17.63
C LYS A 102 7.84 -14.62 17.00
N GLY A 103 7.55 -13.91 15.91
CA GLY A 103 8.54 -13.25 15.06
C GLY A 103 9.28 -14.23 14.16
N GLY A 104 9.89 -13.72 13.10
CA GLY A 104 10.57 -14.56 12.13
C GLY A 104 11.11 -13.79 10.94
N LYS A 105 11.64 -14.56 9.97
CA LYS A 105 12.19 -14.04 8.72
C LYS A 105 11.24 -14.34 7.58
N TYR A 106 10.78 -13.30 6.93
CA TYR A 106 9.97 -13.39 5.73
C TYR A 106 10.88 -13.21 4.51
N LEU A 107 10.60 -13.95 3.44
CA LEU A 107 11.23 -13.76 2.14
C LEU A 107 10.15 -13.45 1.12
N PHE A 108 10.12 -12.19 0.69
CA PHE A 108 9.20 -11.71 -0.33
C PHE A 108 9.88 -11.81 -1.70
N ILE A 109 9.20 -12.46 -2.64
CA ILE A 109 9.74 -12.80 -3.96
C ILE A 109 8.91 -12.13 -5.04
N GLY A 110 9.58 -11.33 -5.87
CA GLY A 110 8.96 -10.65 -7.02
C GLY A 110 8.78 -11.59 -8.22
N PRO A 111 8.04 -11.12 -9.25
CA PRO A 111 7.65 -11.96 -10.38
C PRO A 111 8.82 -12.40 -11.27
N ASP A 112 9.93 -11.65 -11.27
CA ASP A 112 11.08 -11.91 -12.15
C ASP A 112 12.14 -12.84 -11.52
N TYR A 113 11.94 -13.33 -10.30
CA TYR A 113 12.95 -14.15 -9.62
C TYR A 113 12.78 -15.63 -9.91
N ASP A 114 13.81 -16.23 -10.52
CA ASP A 114 13.91 -17.64 -10.90
C ASP A 114 15.01 -18.41 -10.15
N GLY A 115 15.68 -17.76 -9.20
CA GLY A 115 16.75 -18.35 -8.41
C GLY A 115 16.28 -19.26 -7.28
N ASP A 116 17.26 -19.88 -6.61
CA ASP A 116 17.02 -20.79 -5.49
C ASP A 116 16.43 -20.05 -4.27
N ILE A 117 15.40 -20.64 -3.68
CA ILE A 117 14.78 -20.14 -2.46
C ILE A 117 15.45 -20.82 -1.26
N PRO A 118 16.21 -20.08 -0.42
CA PRO A 118 16.86 -20.67 0.74
C PRO A 118 15.83 -21.12 1.80
N GLU A 119 16.21 -22.13 2.59
CA GLU A 119 15.42 -22.57 3.74
C GLU A 119 15.43 -21.55 4.89
N GLY A 120 14.49 -21.69 5.82
CA GLY A 120 14.45 -20.88 7.05
C GLY A 120 13.67 -19.56 6.95
N TYR A 121 12.91 -19.38 5.86
CA TYR A 121 12.06 -18.20 5.64
C TYR A 121 10.58 -18.57 5.52
N PHE A 122 9.72 -17.66 5.95
CA PHE A 122 8.33 -17.62 5.55
C PHE A 122 8.23 -16.95 4.18
N VAL A 123 7.99 -17.76 3.14
CA VAL A 123 8.03 -17.30 1.75
C VAL A 123 6.66 -16.81 1.31
N ALA A 124 6.62 -15.64 0.68
CA ALA A 124 5.45 -15.15 -0.04
C ALA A 124 5.85 -14.57 -1.40
N LYS A 125 5.09 -14.90 -2.44
CA LYS A 125 5.33 -14.47 -3.82
C LYS A 125 4.34 -13.37 -4.19
N SER A 126 4.78 -12.41 -4.98
CA SER A 126 3.96 -11.33 -5.51
C SER A 126 4.09 -11.18 -7.01
N THR A 127 3.10 -10.52 -7.61
CA THR A 127 3.05 -10.19 -9.05
C THR A 127 3.45 -8.75 -9.33
N THR A 128 3.80 -7.96 -8.31
CA THR A 128 4.24 -6.57 -8.43
C THR A 128 5.62 -6.39 -7.78
N TYR A 129 6.24 -5.24 -7.99
CA TYR A 129 7.50 -4.83 -7.38
C TYR A 129 7.30 -4.08 -6.06
N ARG A 130 6.45 -3.04 -6.03
CA ARG A 130 6.26 -2.24 -4.81
C ARG A 130 5.16 -2.82 -3.94
N HIS A 131 5.37 -2.70 -2.63
CA HIS A 131 4.44 -3.19 -1.63
C HIS A 131 4.38 -2.27 -0.42
N TRP A 132 3.23 -2.27 0.22
CA TRP A 132 3.00 -1.63 1.49
C TRP A 132 2.95 -2.69 2.59
N LEU A 133 3.97 -2.70 3.44
CA LEU A 133 3.95 -3.46 4.69
C LEU A 133 3.35 -2.56 5.79
N LEU A 134 2.24 -3.00 6.37
CA LEU A 134 1.63 -2.39 7.55
C LEU A 134 1.79 -3.32 8.73
N MET A 135 2.21 -2.78 9.87
CA MET A 135 2.22 -3.47 11.15
C MET A 135 1.62 -2.58 12.23
N ARG A 136 0.96 -3.21 13.20
CA ARG A 136 0.51 -2.60 14.45
C ARG A 136 1.14 -3.32 15.62
N VAL A 137 1.54 -2.54 16.62
CA VAL A 137 2.12 -3.03 17.87
C VAL A 137 1.05 -2.97 18.96
N PHE A 138 0.90 -4.05 19.73
CA PHE A 138 -0.01 -4.07 20.87
C PHE A 138 0.58 -3.31 22.04
N VAL A 139 -0.19 -2.38 22.60
CA VAL A 139 0.23 -1.61 23.76
C VAL A 139 -0.02 -2.43 25.02
N LYS A 140 1.05 -2.75 25.75
CA LYS A 140 0.98 -3.42 27.04
C LYS A 140 1.09 -2.39 28.16
N ASP A 141 0.20 -2.47 29.14
CA ASP A 141 0.20 -1.64 30.36
C ASP A 141 0.27 -0.11 30.11
N GLY A 142 -0.16 0.35 28.91
CA GLY A 142 -0.10 1.76 28.51
C GLY A 142 1.29 2.28 28.13
N ASP A 143 2.33 1.45 28.14
CA ASP A 143 3.70 1.86 27.83
C ASP A 143 4.00 1.69 26.33
N LEU A 144 3.82 2.77 25.58
CA LEU A 144 4.08 2.82 24.14
C LEU A 144 5.54 2.48 23.80
N LYS A 145 6.49 3.06 24.56
CA LYS A 145 7.92 2.94 24.26
C LYS A 145 8.43 1.52 24.53
N ALA A 146 8.00 0.91 25.62
CA ALA A 146 8.32 -0.49 25.90
C ALA A 146 7.69 -1.41 24.85
N SER A 147 6.46 -1.11 24.43
CA SER A 147 5.74 -1.91 23.44
C SER A 147 6.43 -1.89 22.06
N THR A 148 6.93 -0.73 21.60
CA THR A 148 7.60 -0.62 20.29
C THR A 148 9.08 -1.00 20.29
N LYS A 149 9.69 -1.18 21.46
CA LYS A 149 11.14 -1.44 21.61
C LYS A 149 11.61 -2.63 20.78
N ALA A 150 10.90 -3.76 20.86
CA ALA A 150 11.28 -4.97 20.12
C ALA A 150 11.32 -4.70 18.62
N LEU A 151 10.28 -4.05 18.06
CA LEU A 151 10.20 -3.68 16.66
C LEU A 151 11.31 -2.69 16.26
N ARG A 152 11.54 -1.67 17.07
CA ARG A 152 12.61 -0.69 16.84
C ARG A 152 14.01 -1.32 16.84
N GLU A 153 14.28 -2.29 17.71
CA GLU A 153 15.62 -2.86 17.82
C GLU A 153 15.84 -4.04 16.86
N GLY A 154 14.78 -4.80 16.59
CA GLY A 154 14.82 -6.08 15.89
C GLY A 154 14.39 -6.05 14.42
N PHE A 155 13.63 -5.05 13.96
CA PHE A 155 13.20 -5.00 12.56
C PHE A 155 14.40 -4.93 11.62
N ARG A 156 14.40 -5.73 10.56
CA ARG A 156 15.37 -5.64 9.46
C ARG A 156 14.66 -5.80 8.14
N CYS A 157 15.05 -5.03 7.12
CA CYS A 157 14.59 -5.20 5.76
C CYS A 157 15.75 -4.99 4.79
N TYR A 158 16.06 -5.99 3.96
CA TYR A 158 17.22 -5.95 3.08
C TYR A 158 17.09 -6.95 1.90
N PRO A 159 17.74 -6.69 0.75
CA PRO A 159 17.77 -7.66 -0.35
C PRO A 159 18.38 -8.99 0.07
N LEU A 160 17.84 -10.12 -0.40
CA LEU A 160 18.34 -11.46 -0.08
C LEU A 160 19.84 -11.61 -0.39
N ALA A 161 20.32 -10.97 -1.47
CA ALA A 161 21.73 -10.94 -1.84
C ALA A 161 22.67 -10.36 -0.75
N GLN A 162 22.12 -9.63 0.23
CA GLN A 162 22.85 -9.03 1.34
C GLN A 162 22.67 -9.79 2.67
N ALA A 163 22.00 -10.95 2.69
CA ALA A 163 21.66 -11.67 3.92
C ALA A 163 22.87 -12.07 4.79
N ASN A 164 24.03 -12.31 4.18
CA ASN A 164 25.27 -12.61 4.91
C ASN A 164 25.87 -11.39 5.63
N LYS A 165 25.55 -10.18 5.18
CA LYS A 165 26.02 -8.92 5.76
C LYS A 165 24.96 -7.82 5.55
N PRO A 166 23.83 -7.90 6.27
CA PRO A 166 22.72 -6.99 6.03
C PRO A 166 23.13 -5.54 6.37
N PRO A 167 22.62 -4.55 5.63
CA PRO A 167 22.89 -3.15 5.90
C PRO A 167 22.30 -2.73 7.26
N LYS A 168 22.83 -1.63 7.81
CA LYS A 168 22.28 -1.06 9.04
C LYS A 168 20.86 -0.56 8.79
N GLN A 169 19.91 -1.12 9.51
CA GLN A 169 18.51 -0.69 9.47
C GLN A 169 18.37 0.77 9.89
N LYS A 170 17.55 1.52 9.17
CA LYS A 170 17.09 2.85 9.58
C LYS A 170 15.63 2.80 9.99
N ILE A 171 15.33 3.55 11.03
CA ILE A 171 14.00 3.63 11.62
C ILE A 171 13.72 5.09 11.93
N TYR A 172 12.58 5.57 11.47
CA TYR A 172 12.15 6.95 11.59
C TYR A 172 10.93 6.99 12.50
N ASP A 173 11.02 7.77 13.59
CA ASP A 173 9.80 8.13 14.32
C ASP A 173 9.10 9.27 13.58
N LEU A 174 7.93 8.97 13.01
CA LEU A 174 7.12 9.92 12.26
C LEU A 174 5.94 10.47 13.08
N SER A 175 5.87 10.15 14.37
CA SER A 175 4.84 10.67 15.28
C SER A 175 4.80 12.20 15.21
N GLY A 176 3.63 12.75 14.91
CA GLY A 176 3.40 14.19 14.85
C GLY A 176 4.01 14.94 13.67
N LYS A 177 4.55 14.23 12.66
CA LYS A 177 4.97 14.83 11.40
C LYS A 177 3.75 15.23 10.55
N LYS A 178 3.99 16.12 9.58
CA LYS A 178 3.00 16.59 8.62
C LYS A 178 3.47 16.22 7.22
N PHE A 179 2.76 15.29 6.59
CA PHE A 179 2.96 14.89 5.21
C PHE A 179 1.67 14.23 4.68
N ASN A 180 1.62 14.01 3.37
CA ASN A 180 0.44 13.46 2.70
C ASN A 180 0.70 12.02 2.22
N THR A 181 -0.24 11.12 2.50
CA THR A 181 -0.24 9.74 1.96
C THR A 181 -1.49 9.44 1.12
N ILE A 182 -2.30 10.47 0.85
CA ILE A 182 -3.56 10.39 0.11
C ILE A 182 -3.31 10.77 -1.34
N HIS A 183 -3.73 9.87 -2.23
CA HIS A 183 -3.66 10.07 -3.68
C HIS A 183 -4.44 11.30 -4.14
N ALA A 184 -4.08 11.83 -5.29
CA ALA A 184 -4.75 12.98 -5.88
C ALA A 184 -6.23 12.68 -6.17
N ASN A 185 -7.07 13.69 -5.96
CA ASN A 185 -8.52 13.63 -6.16
C ASN A 185 -8.98 14.56 -7.31
N ASP A 186 -8.03 14.93 -8.16
CA ASP A 186 -8.11 15.77 -9.34
C ASP A 186 -7.34 15.11 -10.50
N GLU A 187 -7.04 15.85 -11.57
CA GLU A 187 -6.35 15.30 -12.74
C GLU A 187 -4.94 14.76 -12.47
N HIS A 188 -4.27 15.13 -11.37
CA HIS A 188 -2.95 14.59 -11.03
C HIS A 188 -3.01 13.09 -10.70
N PHE A 189 -4.21 12.56 -10.42
CA PHE A 189 -4.45 11.13 -10.27
C PHE A 189 -3.91 10.31 -11.44
N TYR A 190 -4.06 10.81 -12.67
CA TYR A 190 -3.63 10.07 -13.87
C TYR A 190 -2.10 10.01 -14.00
N GLU A 191 -1.40 11.00 -13.45
CA GLU A 191 0.07 10.96 -13.35
C GLU A 191 0.54 9.93 -12.32
N GLU A 192 -0.14 9.85 -11.16
CA GLU A 192 0.11 8.82 -10.15
C GLU A 192 -0.13 7.41 -10.72
N LEU A 193 -1.27 7.23 -11.42
CA LEU A 193 -1.59 5.96 -12.07
C LEU A 193 -0.56 5.61 -13.14
N ASN A 194 -0.13 6.58 -13.95
CA ASN A 194 0.93 6.38 -14.92
C ASN A 194 2.24 5.97 -14.22
N ALA A 195 2.64 6.63 -13.13
CA ALA A 195 3.85 6.30 -12.39
C ALA A 195 3.84 4.84 -11.91
N VAL A 196 2.69 4.35 -11.44
CA VAL A 196 2.50 2.92 -11.11
C VAL A 196 2.69 2.03 -12.33
N VAL A 197 2.00 2.30 -13.44
CA VAL A 197 2.10 1.51 -14.69
C VAL A 197 3.53 1.47 -15.24
N GLN A 198 4.28 2.58 -15.11
CA GLN A 198 5.68 2.60 -15.53
C GLN A 198 6.57 1.75 -14.61
N TYR A 199 6.35 1.81 -13.30
CA TYR A 199 7.21 1.13 -12.33
C TYR A 199 7.03 -0.38 -12.34
N GLU A 200 5.77 -0.83 -12.31
CA GLU A 200 5.35 -2.23 -12.11
C GLU A 200 5.50 -3.12 -13.36
N PRO A 201 5.55 -4.46 -13.24
CA PRO A 201 5.58 -5.37 -14.39
C PRO A 201 4.44 -5.12 -15.40
N ALA A 202 4.62 -5.52 -16.65
CA ALA A 202 3.62 -5.32 -17.70
C ALA A 202 2.29 -6.07 -17.44
N ASP A 203 2.38 -7.18 -16.72
CA ASP A 203 1.31 -8.08 -16.33
C ASP A 203 0.88 -7.91 -14.86
N ALA A 204 1.32 -6.84 -14.19
CA ALA A 204 0.93 -6.53 -12.82
C ALA A 204 -0.58 -6.38 -12.64
N PHE A 205 -1.28 -5.90 -13.69
CA PHE A 205 -2.71 -5.65 -13.70
C PHE A 205 -3.43 -6.54 -14.72
N ASN A 206 -4.73 -6.79 -14.48
CA ASN A 206 -5.58 -7.50 -15.42
C ASN A 206 -5.53 -6.82 -16.81
N PRO A 207 -5.38 -7.58 -17.93
CA PRO A 207 -5.37 -7.04 -19.29
C PRO A 207 -6.53 -6.08 -19.63
N GLU A 208 -7.72 -6.26 -19.05
CA GLU A 208 -8.84 -5.34 -19.23
C GLU A 208 -8.57 -3.96 -18.63
N LEU A 209 -7.98 -3.92 -17.42
CA LEU A 209 -7.55 -2.66 -16.79
C LEU A 209 -6.42 -2.01 -17.57
N VAL A 210 -5.45 -2.80 -18.03
CA VAL A 210 -4.36 -2.30 -18.88
C VAL A 210 -4.92 -1.69 -20.17
N GLY A 211 -5.88 -2.36 -20.81
CA GLY A 211 -6.57 -1.85 -21.99
C GLY A 211 -7.35 -0.56 -21.72
N LEU A 212 -8.01 -0.47 -20.57
CA LEU A 212 -8.71 0.74 -20.12
C LEU A 212 -7.72 1.91 -19.92
N PHE A 213 -6.62 1.70 -19.22
CA PHE A 213 -5.60 2.74 -18.98
C PHE A 213 -4.93 3.17 -20.30
N ALA A 214 -4.62 2.21 -21.18
CA ALA A 214 -4.07 2.50 -22.51
C ALA A 214 -5.01 3.35 -23.37
N SER A 215 -6.33 3.18 -23.20
CA SER A 215 -7.35 3.93 -23.94
C SER A 215 -7.41 5.42 -23.59
N ILE A 216 -6.84 5.84 -22.46
CA ILE A 216 -6.67 7.24 -22.06
C ILE A 216 -5.22 7.74 -22.20
N GLY A 217 -4.33 6.92 -22.77
CA GLY A 217 -2.94 7.28 -23.04
C GLY A 217 -1.93 6.82 -22.01
N ILE A 218 -2.33 6.08 -20.97
CA ILE A 218 -1.40 5.52 -19.97
C ILE A 218 -0.93 4.14 -20.44
N LYS A 219 0.33 4.03 -20.85
CA LYS A 219 0.91 2.79 -21.39
C LYS A 219 2.32 2.59 -20.88
N LYS A 220 2.64 1.36 -20.48
CA LYS A 220 3.99 1.01 -20.03
C LYS A 220 5.02 1.28 -21.12
N GLY A 221 6.11 1.96 -20.75
CA GLY A 221 7.21 2.32 -21.64
C GLY A 221 6.97 3.57 -22.50
N GLU A 222 5.76 4.15 -22.46
CA GLU A 222 5.44 5.39 -23.18
C GLU A 222 5.24 6.55 -22.17
N PRO A 223 5.73 7.77 -22.48
CA PRO A 223 5.41 8.94 -21.69
C PRO A 223 3.89 9.23 -21.70
N PHE A 224 3.34 9.56 -20.54
CA PHE A 224 1.98 10.08 -20.47
C PHE A 224 1.98 11.57 -20.84
N ALA A 225 1.56 11.88 -22.07
CA ALA A 225 1.59 13.23 -22.62
C ALA A 225 0.23 13.59 -23.26
N PRO A 226 -0.85 13.72 -22.46
CA PRO A 226 -2.17 14.05 -22.99
C PRO A 226 -2.16 15.43 -23.66
N ASP A 227 -2.78 15.52 -24.84
CA ASP A 227 -3.00 16.80 -25.52
C ASP A 227 -3.99 17.69 -24.75
N ALA A 228 -4.19 18.93 -25.22
CA ALA A 228 -5.09 19.88 -24.56
C ALA A 228 -6.53 19.37 -24.44
N ARG A 229 -7.00 18.59 -25.42
CA ARG A 229 -8.34 18.00 -25.41
C ARG A 229 -8.43 16.93 -24.32
N MET A 230 -7.46 16.02 -24.26
CA MET A 230 -7.43 14.93 -23.29
C MET A 230 -7.25 15.46 -21.86
N LYS A 231 -6.39 16.46 -21.64
CA LYS A 231 -6.24 17.12 -20.33
C LYS A 231 -7.58 17.65 -19.79
N LYS A 232 -8.34 18.34 -20.64
CA LYS A 232 -9.69 18.83 -20.27
C LYS A 232 -10.62 17.67 -19.88
N LEU A 233 -10.65 16.61 -20.67
CA LEU A 233 -11.51 15.44 -20.42
C LEU A 233 -11.11 14.68 -19.15
N LEU A 234 -9.82 14.58 -18.85
CA LEU A 234 -9.32 13.92 -17.66
C LEU A 234 -9.61 14.71 -16.39
N ASN A 235 -9.51 16.04 -16.43
CA ASN A 235 -9.99 16.91 -15.35
C ASN A 235 -11.48 16.68 -15.06
N ASP A 236 -12.33 16.69 -16.09
CA ASP A 236 -13.77 16.42 -15.93
C ASP A 236 -14.01 14.99 -15.42
N ALA A 237 -13.24 14.02 -15.91
CA ALA A 237 -13.32 12.64 -15.49
C ALA A 237 -12.92 12.44 -14.02
N ALA A 238 -11.87 13.11 -13.54
CA ALA A 238 -11.46 13.04 -12.14
C ALA A 238 -12.55 13.63 -11.23
N ALA A 239 -13.15 14.76 -11.61
CA ALA A 239 -14.26 15.35 -10.85
C ALA A 239 -15.47 14.40 -10.75
N ILE A 240 -15.86 13.78 -11.87
CA ILE A 240 -16.96 12.81 -11.91
C ILE A 240 -16.59 11.53 -11.14
N GLY A 241 -15.39 10.99 -11.33
CA GLY A 241 -14.88 9.78 -10.69
C GLY A 241 -14.82 9.94 -9.16
N ASN A 242 -14.26 11.04 -8.66
CA ASN A 242 -14.22 11.35 -7.24
C ASN A 242 -15.63 11.46 -6.63
N ALA A 243 -16.54 12.21 -7.28
CA ALA A 243 -17.92 12.31 -6.82
C ALA A 243 -18.62 10.92 -6.80
N SER A 244 -18.35 10.09 -7.81
CA SER A 244 -18.88 8.73 -7.92
C SER A 244 -18.35 7.82 -6.83
N ALA A 245 -17.04 7.82 -6.57
CA ALA A 245 -16.41 7.04 -5.50
C ALA A 245 -17.01 7.39 -4.13
N ARG A 246 -17.19 8.68 -3.84
CA ARG A 246 -17.84 9.16 -2.61
C ARG A 246 -19.31 8.71 -2.53
N ALA A 247 -20.04 8.76 -3.63
CA ALA A 247 -21.43 8.30 -3.67
C ALA A 247 -21.54 6.78 -3.43
N ILE A 248 -20.61 5.99 -3.99
CA ILE A 248 -20.53 4.54 -3.78
C ILE A 248 -20.28 4.21 -2.32
N VAL A 249 -19.29 4.86 -1.70
CA VAL A 249 -18.87 4.56 -0.32
C VAL A 249 -19.87 5.10 0.72
N PHE A 250 -20.34 6.34 0.59
CA PHE A 250 -21.17 6.97 1.63
C PHE A 250 -22.67 6.67 1.50
N ARG A 251 -23.12 6.18 0.34
CA ARG A 251 -24.52 5.79 0.11
C ARG A 251 -24.58 4.49 -0.71
N PRO A 252 -24.06 3.36 -0.17
CA PRO A 252 -24.01 2.11 -0.89
C PRO A 252 -25.42 1.67 -1.29
N ARG A 253 -25.58 1.32 -2.58
CA ARG A 253 -26.88 0.84 -3.11
C ARG A 253 -27.16 -0.59 -2.69
N ASN A 254 -26.11 -1.39 -2.51
CA ASN A 254 -26.23 -2.77 -2.06
C ASN A 254 -26.72 -2.78 -0.61
N LYS A 255 -27.88 -3.39 -0.34
CA LYS A 255 -28.42 -3.47 1.03
C LYS A 255 -27.70 -4.48 1.90
N SER A 256 -26.97 -5.45 1.32
CA SER A 256 -26.27 -6.48 2.08
C SER A 256 -25.12 -5.97 2.94
N VAL A 257 -24.63 -4.75 2.70
CA VAL A 257 -23.55 -4.17 3.52
C VAL A 257 -24.07 -3.52 4.80
N TYR A 258 -25.37 -3.26 4.91
CA TYR A 258 -25.98 -2.65 6.09
C TYR A 258 -26.21 -3.70 7.17
N TYR A 259 -25.81 -3.38 8.40
CA TYR A 259 -26.03 -4.26 9.54
C TYR A 259 -27.48 -4.24 10.03
N TYR A 260 -28.20 -3.14 9.80
CA TYR A 260 -29.56 -2.94 10.30
C TYR A 260 -30.45 -2.37 9.19
N PRO A 261 -31.73 -2.78 9.12
CA PRO A 261 -32.66 -2.32 8.08
C PRO A 261 -33.10 -0.85 8.25
N ASP A 262 -33.02 -0.32 9.46
CA ASP A 262 -33.55 1.00 9.87
C ASP A 262 -32.46 2.02 10.22
N ARG A 263 -31.18 1.62 10.23
CA ARG A 263 -30.04 2.49 10.59
C ARG A 263 -29.03 2.58 9.45
N GLN A 264 -28.12 3.55 9.54
CA GLN A 264 -27.10 3.82 8.51
C GLN A 264 -25.74 3.15 8.81
N TRP A 265 -25.70 2.15 9.69
CA TRP A 265 -24.46 1.42 9.97
C TRP A 265 -24.26 0.31 8.94
N TYR A 266 -23.14 0.36 8.22
CA TYR A 266 -22.74 -0.63 7.23
C TYR A 266 -21.26 -1.01 7.39
N THR A 267 -20.86 -2.16 6.85
CA THR A 267 -19.45 -2.56 6.76
C THR A 267 -18.70 -1.71 5.75
N SER A 268 -17.48 -1.29 6.09
CA SER A 268 -16.55 -0.66 5.15
C SER A 268 -15.94 -1.67 4.16
N PHE A 269 -16.08 -2.97 4.42
CA PHE A 269 -15.57 -4.06 3.60
C PHE A 269 -16.74 -4.81 2.95
N ALA A 270 -17.19 -4.31 1.81
CA ALA A 270 -18.24 -4.96 1.03
C ALA A 270 -17.68 -6.22 0.36
N GLY A 271 -18.37 -7.36 0.51
CA GLY A 271 -18.03 -8.62 -0.16
C GLY A 271 -17.34 -9.67 0.71
N GLY A 272 -16.89 -9.33 1.93
CA GLY A 272 -16.15 -10.27 2.78
C GLY A 272 -14.80 -10.69 2.18
N HIS A 273 -13.93 -11.24 3.00
CA HIS A 273 -12.87 -12.14 2.53
C HIS A 273 -13.43 -13.55 2.75
N ASP A 274 -13.73 -14.26 1.66
CA ASP A 274 -13.91 -15.71 1.71
C ASP A 274 -12.54 -16.39 1.89
#